data_AF-A0A5N6ZZG9-F1
#
_entry.id   AF-A0A5N6ZZG9-F1
#
_cell.length_a   1.000
_cell.length_b   1.000
_cell.length_c   1.000
_cell.angle_alpha   90.00
_cell.angle_beta   90.00
_cell.angle_gamma   90.00
#
_symmetry.space_group_name_H-M   'P 1'
#
loop_
_entity.id
_entity.type
_entity.pdbx_description
1 polymer ?
#
loop_
_entity_poly.entity_id
_entity_poly.type
_entity_poly.pdbx_seq_one_letter_code
_entity_poly.pdbx_strand_id
1 'polypeptide(L)'
;MAQQRSTNAKIYKCWGYTFEWIDGLHSPVEQLHSIMLNYDKLVDECLDRLDEISPPGGARVESTRSSDARTPKRDLYFLLEKHAKDDPKLDELWSEINTVPDWVDWEQIKRGQEVFFRYGTPILNVLGFQSLLGGMGSPRVVETLARTGGFSVDVVRRRLLETLQHILQVSLSLDSIKPGGKGHVSSVRVRLLHASVRRRVLSLVKYRPEYYDIEKYGIPINDLDCIATIHTFSTSVVFLGLPRQGIFLKNQEIEDYIALWRLVAYYMGTPTECFATPTQARAMMESLSVSEIDPTDTGRILAQNIILGLENTAPTYASKEYLEAMARKLNGDELSDSLHLPRPALYYRALVYGQCIMVMIACYGLRVLPILDQAIIESHDTFREAQGVPTSMVRCRDSGTARSSHCVPGWSGSVLRDYFWNQTASPNCCSGCIRRRGLLKDMIRSMFCLVGFTVFTVSVLASWDDNDLVCTYL
;
A
#
# COMPACT_ATOMS: atom_id res chain seq x y z
N MET A 1 -9.60 17.27 50.81
CA MET A 1 -9.67 18.28 49.74
C MET A 1 -9.20 17.63 48.46
N ALA A 2 -10.14 17.19 47.62
CA ALA A 2 -9.84 16.61 46.32
C ALA A 2 -9.31 17.73 45.42
N GLN A 3 -8.06 17.61 44.98
CA GLN A 3 -7.45 18.52 44.04
C GLN A 3 -8.10 18.28 42.68
N GLN A 4 -9.06 19.14 42.36
CA GLN A 4 -9.76 19.19 41.09
C GLN A 4 -8.72 19.53 40.01
N ARG A 5 -8.16 18.49 39.37
CA ARG A 5 -7.33 18.66 38.18
C ARG A 5 -8.23 19.21 37.08
N SER A 6 -8.21 20.51 36.92
CA SER A 6 -8.68 21.22 35.73
C SER A 6 -7.82 20.76 34.55
N THR A 7 -8.23 19.71 33.85
CA THR A 7 -7.68 19.39 32.53
C THR A 7 -8.20 20.46 31.57
N ASN A 8 -7.37 21.44 31.24
CA ASN A 8 -7.62 22.33 30.10
C ASN A 8 -7.50 21.50 28.82
N ALA A 9 -8.53 20.72 28.51
CA ALA A 9 -8.65 19.92 27.30
C ALA A 9 -8.63 20.86 26.09
N LYS A 10 -7.50 20.93 25.38
CA LYS A 10 -7.39 21.76 24.17
C LYS A 10 -7.97 20.98 23.00
N ILE A 11 -9.15 21.39 22.55
CA ILE A 11 -9.80 20.76 21.39
C ILE A 11 -9.17 21.30 20.11
N TYR A 12 -8.68 20.40 19.25
CA TYR A 12 -8.18 20.71 17.92
C TYR A 12 -9.20 20.31 16.87
N LYS A 13 -9.32 21.14 15.83
CA LYS A 13 -10.11 20.84 14.63
C LYS A 13 -9.21 21.01 13.42
N CYS A 14 -8.98 19.94 12.70
CA CYS A 14 -8.03 19.88 11.60
C CYS A 14 -8.62 19.03 10.47
N TRP A 15 -8.76 19.60 9.27
CA TRP A 15 -9.19 18.88 8.05
C TRP A 15 -10.48 18.06 8.20
N GLY A 16 -11.48 18.65 8.88
CA GLY A 16 -12.75 17.97 9.16
C GLY A 16 -12.65 16.79 10.14
N TYR A 17 -11.62 16.76 10.98
CA TYR A 17 -11.46 15.86 12.13
C TYR A 17 -11.35 16.70 13.42
N THR A 18 -11.87 16.18 14.54
CA THR A 18 -11.88 16.90 15.82
C THR A 18 -11.48 15.95 16.93
N PHE A 19 -10.54 16.38 17.77
CA PHE A 19 -9.98 15.56 18.84
C PHE A 19 -9.48 16.43 19.99
N GLU A 20 -9.25 15.80 21.13
CA GLU A 20 -8.67 16.42 22.32
C GLU A 20 -7.15 16.23 22.29
N TRP A 21 -6.41 17.32 22.37
CA TRP A 21 -4.96 17.28 22.51
C TRP A 21 -4.58 16.98 23.96
N ILE A 22 -3.80 15.93 24.14
CA ILE A 22 -3.34 15.43 25.43
C ILE A 22 -1.82 15.65 25.52
N ASP A 23 -1.42 16.57 26.40
CA ASP A 23 -0.01 16.89 26.63
C ASP A 23 0.77 15.66 27.12
N GLY A 24 1.95 15.44 26.53
CA GLY A 24 2.81 14.27 26.80
C GLY A 24 2.41 12.99 26.05
N LEU A 25 1.23 12.96 25.43
CA LEU A 25 0.83 11.89 24.51
C LEU A 25 0.92 12.34 23.05
N HIS A 26 0.47 13.56 22.75
CA HIS A 26 0.61 14.16 21.44
C HIS A 26 1.96 14.86 21.30
N SER A 27 2.61 14.68 20.16
CA SER A 27 3.89 15.32 19.83
C SER A 27 3.65 16.72 19.25
N PRO A 28 4.23 17.78 19.83
CA PRO A 28 4.17 19.13 19.26
C PRO A 28 5.00 19.23 17.97
N VAL A 29 4.71 20.25 17.15
CA VAL A 29 5.33 20.46 15.83
C VAL A 29 6.86 20.53 15.93
N GLU A 30 7.39 21.19 16.95
CA GLU A 30 8.84 21.36 17.16
C GLU A 30 9.53 20.01 17.43
N GLN A 31 8.86 19.11 18.15
CA GLN A 31 9.39 17.76 18.40
C GLN A 31 9.40 16.96 17.10
N LEU A 32 8.31 16.99 16.33
CA LEU A 32 8.23 16.30 15.04
C LEU A 32 9.28 16.84 14.07
N HIS A 33 9.50 18.15 14.04
CA HIS A 33 10.55 18.78 13.22
C HIS A 33 11.95 18.20 13.48
N SER A 34 12.28 17.80 14.71
CA SER A 34 13.58 17.15 14.96
C SER A 34 13.71 15.76 14.31
N ILE A 35 12.60 15.06 14.12
CA ILE A 35 12.56 13.70 13.56
C ILE A 35 12.79 13.72 12.05
N MET A 36 12.48 14.82 11.35
CA MET A 36 12.69 14.92 9.89
C MET A 36 14.16 14.89 9.47
N LEU A 37 15.08 15.01 10.42
CA LEU A 37 16.53 14.93 10.21
C LEU A 37 17.09 13.53 10.46
N ASN A 38 16.29 12.64 11.06
CA ASN A 38 16.64 11.25 11.28
C ASN A 38 16.16 10.39 10.11
N TYR A 39 16.93 9.37 9.78
CA TYR A 39 16.61 8.42 8.73
C TYR A 39 17.41 7.14 8.98
N ASP A 40 17.00 6.08 8.30
CA ASP A 40 17.68 4.80 8.30
C ASP A 40 19.07 4.87 7.66
N LYS A 41 20.09 5.05 8.50
CA LYS A 41 21.50 5.10 8.09
C LYS A 41 22.06 3.71 7.77
N LEU A 42 21.55 2.67 8.42
CA LEU A 42 22.02 1.30 8.25
C LEU A 42 21.83 0.86 6.81
N VAL A 43 20.63 1.07 6.24
CA VAL A 43 20.37 0.72 4.84
C VAL A 43 21.16 1.59 3.86
N ASP A 44 21.36 2.88 4.17
CA ASP A 44 22.16 3.79 3.32
C ASP A 44 23.62 3.32 3.25
N GLU A 45 24.23 2.98 4.39
CA GLU A 45 25.58 2.39 4.46
C GLU A 45 25.64 1.05 3.71
N CYS A 46 24.62 0.20 3.85
CA CYS A 46 24.54 -1.07 3.11
C CYS A 46 24.51 -0.85 1.59
N LEU A 47 23.79 0.17 1.10
CA LEU A 47 23.77 0.48 -0.34
C LEU A 47 25.14 0.85 -0.87
N ASP A 48 25.97 1.53 -0.08
CA ASP A 48 27.34 1.86 -0.47
C ASP A 48 28.20 0.58 -0.58
N ARG A 49 28.07 -0.36 0.36
CA ARG A 49 28.73 -1.68 0.29
C ARG A 49 28.24 -2.50 -0.93
N LEU A 50 26.94 -2.49 -1.21
CA LEU A 50 26.37 -3.19 -2.37
C LEU A 50 26.81 -2.57 -3.70
N ASP A 51 27.06 -1.26 -3.75
CA ASP A 51 27.61 -0.59 -4.92
C ASP A 51 29.10 -0.93 -5.14
N GLU A 52 29.87 -1.16 -4.07
CA GLU A 52 31.26 -1.67 -4.19
C GLU A 52 31.28 -3.10 -4.76
N ILE A 53 30.37 -3.97 -4.31
CA ILE A 53 30.26 -5.36 -4.77
C ILE A 53 29.71 -5.43 -6.20
N SER A 54 28.68 -4.63 -6.50
CA SER A 54 27.98 -4.62 -7.78
C SER A 54 27.68 -3.17 -8.20
N PRO A 55 28.63 -2.51 -8.90
CA PRO A 55 28.48 -1.10 -9.26
C PRO A 55 27.25 -0.80 -10.12
N PRO A 56 26.49 0.27 -9.82
CA PRO A 56 25.35 0.68 -10.62
C PRO A 56 25.83 1.12 -12.02
N GLY A 57 25.52 0.32 -13.05
CA GLY A 57 25.84 0.65 -14.45
C GLY A 57 26.70 -0.38 -15.21
N GLY A 58 27.19 -1.45 -14.56
CA GLY A 58 27.96 -2.51 -15.22
C GLY A 58 27.24 -3.20 -16.39
N ALA A 59 25.91 -3.20 -16.41
CA ALA A 59 25.11 -3.76 -17.50
C ALA A 59 25.16 -2.95 -18.82
N ARG A 60 25.66 -1.72 -18.83
CA ARG A 60 25.73 -0.90 -20.06
C ARG A 60 27.02 -1.07 -20.86
N VAL A 61 28.11 -1.58 -20.26
CA VAL A 61 29.43 -1.63 -20.92
C VAL A 61 29.63 -2.90 -21.75
N GLU A 62 28.87 -3.97 -21.52
CA GLU A 62 28.96 -5.22 -22.32
C GLU A 62 27.98 -5.30 -23.50
N SER A 63 27.07 -4.32 -23.67
CA SER A 63 26.02 -4.40 -24.71
C SER A 63 26.48 -4.10 -26.15
N THR A 64 27.78 -3.91 -26.41
CA THR A 64 28.28 -3.79 -27.80
C THR A 64 28.47 -5.15 -28.50
N ARG A 65 28.16 -6.29 -27.88
CA ARG A 65 28.13 -7.60 -28.57
C ARG A 65 27.10 -8.57 -27.98
N SER A 66 25.83 -8.42 -28.34
CA SER A 66 24.81 -9.50 -28.46
C SER A 66 23.42 -8.89 -28.27
N SER A 67 22.55 -9.03 -29.28
CA SER A 67 21.23 -8.41 -29.33
C SER A 67 20.08 -9.31 -28.81
N ASP A 68 20.32 -10.27 -27.92
CA ASP A 68 19.26 -11.24 -27.56
C ASP A 68 19.21 -11.74 -26.10
N ALA A 69 19.78 -11.01 -25.14
CA ALA A 69 19.56 -11.30 -23.71
C ALA A 69 19.33 -10.00 -22.93
N ARG A 70 18.10 -9.80 -22.42
CA ARG A 70 17.84 -8.76 -21.40
C ARG A 70 18.73 -9.07 -20.20
N THR A 71 19.78 -8.28 -19.97
CA THR A 71 20.63 -8.40 -18.79
C THR A 71 19.74 -8.34 -17.54
N PRO A 72 19.90 -9.26 -16.56
CA PRO A 72 19.10 -9.24 -15.34
C PRO A 72 19.24 -7.89 -14.65
N LYS A 73 18.10 -7.28 -14.32
CA LYS A 73 18.06 -6.01 -13.60
C LYS A 73 18.66 -6.20 -12.21
N ARG A 74 19.49 -5.25 -11.76
CA ARG A 74 20.14 -5.28 -10.44
C ARG A 74 19.09 -5.33 -9.33
N ASP A 75 18.89 -6.50 -8.72
CA ASP A 75 18.01 -6.70 -7.56
C ASP A 75 18.82 -6.57 -6.26
N LEU A 76 18.60 -5.47 -5.55
CA LEU A 76 19.31 -5.15 -4.30
C LEU A 76 19.02 -6.15 -3.18
N TYR A 77 17.80 -6.71 -3.13
CA TYR A 77 17.47 -7.71 -2.11
C TYR A 77 18.29 -8.98 -2.31
N PHE A 78 18.36 -9.47 -3.56
CA PHE A 78 19.13 -10.66 -3.87
C PHE A 78 20.64 -10.45 -3.63
N LEU A 79 21.16 -9.26 -3.95
CA LEU A 79 22.55 -8.93 -3.63
C LEU A 79 22.80 -8.91 -2.11
N LEU A 80 21.88 -8.32 -1.34
CA LEU A 80 21.95 -8.31 0.13
C LEU A 80 21.92 -9.75 0.67
N GLU A 81 20.96 -10.57 0.25
CA GLU A 81 20.84 -11.98 0.67
C GLU A 81 22.11 -12.78 0.37
N LYS A 82 22.66 -12.62 -0.84
CA LYS A 82 23.83 -13.36 -1.29
C LYS A 82 25.10 -12.97 -0.52
N HIS A 83 25.25 -11.69 -0.20
CA HIS A 83 26.50 -11.13 0.34
C HIS A 83 26.42 -10.72 1.82
N ALA A 84 25.29 -10.97 2.50
CA ALA A 84 25.11 -10.66 3.92
C ALA A 84 26.27 -11.16 4.77
N LYS A 85 26.68 -12.42 4.60
CA LYS A 85 27.76 -13.04 5.38
C LYS A 85 29.16 -12.58 5.00
N ASP A 86 29.31 -11.92 3.86
CA ASP A 86 30.62 -11.50 3.33
C ASP A 86 31.03 -10.12 3.86
N ASP A 87 30.08 -9.33 4.37
CA ASP A 87 30.31 -7.95 4.83
C ASP A 87 29.57 -7.68 6.16
N PRO A 88 30.26 -7.22 7.23
CA PRO A 88 29.64 -7.03 8.54
C PRO A 88 28.45 -6.08 8.55
N LYS A 89 28.42 -5.08 7.66
CA LYS A 89 27.33 -4.09 7.60
C LYS A 89 26.11 -4.70 6.90
N LEU A 90 26.33 -5.51 5.87
CA LEU A 90 25.26 -6.26 5.21
C LEU A 90 24.70 -7.34 6.15
N ASP A 91 25.54 -8.00 6.95
CA ASP A 91 25.10 -8.96 7.98
C ASP A 91 24.27 -8.30 9.08
N GLU A 92 24.62 -7.07 9.49
CA GLU A 92 23.86 -6.28 10.46
C GLU A 92 22.44 -6.00 9.95
N LEU A 93 22.30 -5.47 8.73
CA LEU A 93 20.97 -5.25 8.13
C LEU A 93 20.22 -6.56 7.90
N TRP A 94 20.90 -7.60 7.40
CA TRP A 94 20.29 -8.90 7.16
C TRP A 94 19.77 -9.55 8.44
N SER A 95 20.53 -9.42 9.52
CA SER A 95 20.13 -9.90 10.85
C SER A 95 18.95 -9.10 11.39
N GLU A 96 18.96 -7.78 11.25
CA GLU A 96 17.84 -6.92 11.68
C GLU A 96 16.53 -7.30 10.96
N ILE A 97 16.53 -7.36 9.62
CA ILE A 97 15.29 -7.63 8.87
C ILE A 97 14.74 -9.04 9.10
N ASN A 98 15.59 -10.03 9.42
CA ASN A 98 15.18 -11.41 9.64
C ASN A 98 14.91 -11.74 11.12
N THR A 99 15.22 -10.82 12.04
CA THR A 99 14.90 -10.99 13.45
C THR A 99 13.42 -10.68 13.66
N VAL A 100 12.74 -11.50 14.46
CA VAL A 100 11.35 -11.28 14.85
C VAL A 100 11.36 -10.54 16.19
N PRO A 101 10.82 -9.31 16.28
CA PRO A 101 10.76 -8.58 17.55
C PRO A 101 9.92 -9.29 18.62
N ASP A 102 10.31 -9.15 19.89
CA ASP A 102 9.64 -9.81 21.03
C ASP A 102 8.15 -9.45 21.19
N TRP A 103 7.73 -8.29 20.69
CA TRP A 103 6.34 -7.83 20.74
C TRP A 103 5.46 -8.44 19.64
N VAL A 104 6.01 -9.23 18.71
CA VAL A 104 5.22 -9.85 17.63
C VAL A 104 4.49 -11.09 18.15
N ASP A 105 3.16 -11.00 18.19
CA ASP A 105 2.26 -12.15 18.34
C ASP A 105 1.71 -12.56 16.96
N TRP A 106 2.10 -13.73 16.46
CA TRP A 106 1.67 -14.20 15.14
C TRP A 106 0.16 -14.41 15.02
N GLU A 107 -0.54 -14.76 16.10
CA GLU A 107 -2.00 -14.85 16.08
C GLU A 107 -2.63 -13.46 16.01
N GLN A 108 -2.01 -12.46 16.64
CA GLN A 108 -2.41 -11.06 16.48
C GLN A 108 -2.23 -10.57 15.04
N ILE A 109 -1.07 -10.85 14.43
CA ILE A 109 -0.80 -10.50 13.03
C ILE A 109 -1.80 -11.17 12.10
N LYS A 110 -2.12 -12.45 12.31
CA LYS A 110 -3.12 -13.18 11.52
C LYS A 110 -4.49 -12.51 11.57
N ARG A 111 -4.97 -12.15 12.78
CA ARG A 111 -6.24 -11.43 12.92
C ARG A 111 -6.18 -10.04 12.27
N GLY A 112 -5.03 -9.36 12.31
CA GLY A 112 -4.82 -8.10 11.59
C GLY A 112 -4.94 -8.26 10.07
N GLN A 113 -4.42 -9.36 9.52
CA GLN A 113 -4.59 -9.72 8.11
C GLN A 113 -6.06 -10.00 7.75
N GLU A 114 -6.80 -10.67 8.65
CA GLU A 114 -8.24 -10.91 8.46
C GLU A 114 -9.05 -9.61 8.43
N VAL A 115 -8.69 -8.60 9.23
CA VAL A 115 -9.32 -7.26 9.17
C VAL A 115 -9.21 -6.68 7.76
N PHE A 116 -8.05 -6.80 7.09
CA PHE A 116 -7.89 -6.32 5.72
C PHE A 116 -8.90 -6.99 4.78
N PHE A 117 -9.05 -8.32 4.82
CA PHE A 117 -9.98 -9.03 3.94
C PHE A 117 -11.45 -8.81 4.29
N ARG A 118 -11.80 -8.74 5.58
CA ARG A 118 -13.16 -8.45 6.05
C ARG A 118 -13.63 -7.07 5.59
N TYR A 119 -12.72 -6.10 5.56
CA TYR A 119 -13.00 -4.71 5.20
C TYR A 119 -12.31 -4.28 3.89
N GLY A 120 -12.02 -5.21 3.00
CA GLY A 120 -11.14 -4.97 1.85
C GLY A 120 -11.61 -3.84 0.94
N THR A 121 -12.89 -3.83 0.55
CA THR A 121 -13.46 -2.76 -0.29
C THR A 121 -13.35 -1.37 0.39
N PRO A 122 -13.87 -1.15 1.61
CA PRO A 122 -13.75 0.15 2.25
C PRO A 122 -12.29 0.52 2.56
N ILE A 123 -11.43 -0.43 2.93
CA ILE A 123 -9.99 -0.16 3.14
C ILE A 123 -9.32 0.30 1.85
N LEU A 124 -9.52 -0.37 0.72
CA LEU A 124 -8.93 0.05 -0.56
C LEU A 124 -9.43 1.43 -1.01
N ASN A 125 -10.68 1.79 -0.74
CA ASN A 125 -11.17 3.15 -0.96
C ASN A 125 -10.39 4.16 -0.11
N VAL A 126 -10.17 3.86 1.17
CA VAL A 126 -9.37 4.73 2.04
C VAL A 126 -7.95 4.87 1.50
N LEU A 127 -7.28 3.75 1.22
CA LEU A 127 -5.88 3.76 0.76
C LEU A 127 -5.72 4.56 -0.55
N GLY A 128 -6.64 4.39 -1.49
CA GLY A 128 -6.60 5.10 -2.78
C GLY A 128 -6.92 6.60 -2.67
N PHE A 129 -7.93 6.97 -1.88
CA PHE A 129 -8.47 8.33 -1.92
C PHE A 129 -8.15 9.17 -0.68
N GLN A 130 -8.19 8.59 0.51
CA GLN A 130 -7.82 9.32 1.74
C GLN A 130 -6.32 9.32 1.97
N SER A 131 -5.70 8.14 1.89
CA SER A 131 -4.28 7.98 2.22
C SER A 131 -3.41 8.55 1.10
N LEU A 132 -3.54 8.03 -0.12
CA LEU A 132 -2.73 8.48 -1.24
C LEU A 132 -3.12 9.89 -1.72
N LEU A 133 -4.35 10.07 -2.21
CA LEU A 133 -4.75 11.37 -2.77
C LEU A 133 -4.79 12.46 -1.70
N GLY A 134 -5.35 12.18 -0.51
CA GLY A 134 -5.29 13.10 0.63
C GLY A 134 -3.87 13.37 1.11
N GLY A 135 -2.97 12.39 1.02
CA GLY A 135 -1.55 12.55 1.30
C GLY A 135 -0.82 13.54 0.40
N MET A 136 -1.39 13.89 -0.76
CA MET A 136 -0.89 15.01 -1.59
C MET A 136 -1.10 16.38 -0.94
N GLY A 137 -1.77 16.43 0.22
CA GLY A 137 -1.79 17.60 1.10
C GLY A 137 -0.50 17.80 1.90
N SER A 138 0.44 16.84 1.92
CA SER A 138 1.69 16.96 2.67
C SER A 138 2.83 17.50 1.80
N PRO A 139 3.38 18.71 2.06
CA PRO A 139 4.42 19.31 1.25
C PRO A 139 5.67 18.44 1.07
N ARG A 140 6.15 17.81 2.15
CA ARG A 140 7.42 17.06 2.12
C ARG A 140 7.31 15.82 1.24
N VAL A 141 6.25 15.05 1.43
CA VAL A 141 5.96 13.86 0.62
C VAL A 141 5.81 14.25 -0.85
N VAL A 142 5.00 15.28 -1.13
CA VAL A 142 4.78 15.79 -2.48
C VAL A 142 6.09 16.23 -3.14
N GLU A 143 6.96 16.93 -2.41
CA GLU A 143 8.23 17.42 -2.95
C GLU A 143 9.11 16.23 -3.37
N THR A 144 9.30 15.24 -2.49
CA THR A 144 10.09 14.05 -2.84
C THR A 144 9.47 13.30 -4.02
N LEU A 145 8.15 13.12 -4.06
CA LEU A 145 7.47 12.46 -5.17
C LEU A 145 7.65 13.21 -6.50
N ALA A 146 7.52 14.54 -6.48
CA ALA A 146 7.70 15.38 -7.66
C ALA A 146 9.13 15.27 -8.23
N ARG A 147 10.15 15.24 -7.37
CA ARG A 147 11.56 15.09 -7.80
C ARG A 147 11.86 13.74 -8.43
N THR A 148 11.14 12.68 -8.04
CA THR A 148 11.30 11.35 -8.66
C THR A 148 10.50 11.16 -9.95
N GLY A 149 9.66 12.11 -10.36
CA GLY A 149 8.84 12.01 -11.59
C GLY A 149 7.77 10.92 -11.57
N GLY A 150 7.58 10.25 -10.43
CA GLY A 150 6.79 9.01 -10.33
C GLY A 150 5.28 9.14 -10.39
N PHE A 151 4.75 10.37 -10.39
CA PHE A 151 3.33 10.67 -10.24
C PHE A 151 2.80 11.53 -11.40
N SER A 152 3.37 11.37 -12.59
CA SER A 152 2.70 11.79 -13.83
C SER A 152 1.49 10.91 -14.12
N VAL A 153 0.56 11.40 -14.95
CA VAL A 153 -0.67 10.68 -15.33
C VAL A 153 -0.37 9.28 -15.90
N ASP A 154 0.70 9.15 -16.68
CA ASP A 154 1.06 7.88 -17.34
C ASP A 154 1.69 6.85 -16.39
N VAL A 155 2.31 7.30 -15.30
CA VAL A 155 3.10 6.46 -14.38
C VAL A 155 2.33 6.13 -13.11
N VAL A 156 1.47 7.02 -12.65
CA VAL A 156 0.79 6.93 -11.35
C VAL A 156 0.02 5.62 -11.17
N ARG A 157 -0.66 5.15 -12.22
CA ARG A 157 -1.43 3.90 -12.16
C ARG A 157 -0.54 2.70 -11.86
N ARG A 158 0.63 2.63 -12.51
CA ARG A 158 1.56 1.52 -12.29
C ARG A 158 2.09 1.54 -10.86
N ARG A 159 2.52 2.70 -10.35
CA ARG A 159 2.97 2.82 -8.95
C ARG A 159 1.89 2.45 -7.95
N LEU A 160 0.64 2.75 -8.27
CA LEU A 160 -0.49 2.35 -7.45
C LEU A 160 -0.68 0.84 -7.40
N LEU A 161 -0.52 0.17 -8.54
CA LEU A 161 -0.58 -1.29 -8.60
C LEU A 161 0.60 -1.94 -7.87
N GLU A 162 1.81 -1.37 -7.94
CA GLU A 162 2.97 -1.81 -7.16
C GLU A 162 2.69 -1.69 -5.65
N THR A 163 2.08 -0.59 -5.21
CA THR A 163 1.69 -0.39 -3.80
C THR A 163 0.58 -1.36 -3.38
N LEU A 164 -0.44 -1.57 -4.24
CA LEU A 164 -1.50 -2.55 -4.01
C LEU A 164 -0.93 -3.97 -3.88
N GLN A 165 0.04 -4.33 -4.71
CA GLN A 165 0.71 -5.61 -4.62
C GLN A 165 1.40 -5.77 -3.25
N HIS A 166 2.12 -4.74 -2.79
CA HIS A 166 2.75 -4.76 -1.48
C HIS A 166 1.72 -4.99 -0.35
N ILE A 167 0.63 -4.21 -0.34
CA ILE A 167 -0.46 -4.35 0.65
C ILE A 167 -1.02 -5.78 0.64
N LEU A 168 -1.29 -6.33 -0.55
CA LEU A 168 -1.80 -7.68 -0.68
C LEU A 168 -0.80 -8.70 -0.14
N GLN A 169 0.48 -8.58 -0.47
CA GLN A 169 1.53 -9.51 -0.01
C GLN A 169 1.67 -9.50 1.52
N VAL A 170 1.69 -8.33 2.17
CA VAL A 170 1.80 -8.27 3.65
C VAL A 170 0.50 -8.70 4.34
N SER A 171 -0.65 -8.55 3.68
CA SER A 171 -1.94 -8.96 4.23
C SER A 171 -2.28 -10.43 3.94
N LEU A 172 -1.60 -11.06 2.98
CA LEU A 172 -2.03 -12.33 2.40
C LEU A 172 -2.04 -13.45 3.43
N SER A 173 -0.92 -13.78 4.05
CA SER A 173 -0.84 -14.91 5.00
C SER A 173 0.33 -14.73 5.95
N LEU A 174 0.37 -15.52 7.02
CA LEU A 174 1.51 -15.54 7.95
C LEU A 174 2.81 -15.93 7.23
N ASP A 175 2.76 -16.92 6.34
CA ASP A 175 3.94 -17.34 5.58
C ASP A 175 4.44 -16.25 4.63
N SER A 176 3.55 -15.37 4.16
CA SER A 176 3.93 -14.23 3.33
C SER A 176 4.63 -13.13 4.13
N ILE A 177 4.21 -12.83 5.36
CA ILE A 177 4.76 -11.74 6.16
C ILE A 177 5.93 -12.17 7.08
N LYS A 178 6.07 -13.47 7.38
CA LYS A 178 7.23 -14.00 8.11
C LYS A 178 8.54 -13.80 7.32
N PRO A 179 9.71 -13.76 8.00
CA PRO A 179 11.01 -13.66 7.34
C PRO A 179 11.18 -14.64 6.17
N GLY A 180 11.59 -14.13 5.01
CA GLY A 180 11.72 -14.88 3.75
C GLY A 180 10.43 -15.00 2.92
N GLY A 181 9.28 -14.62 3.47
CA GLY A 181 7.98 -14.61 2.79
C GLY A 181 7.84 -13.47 1.77
N LYS A 182 6.89 -13.58 0.83
CA LYS A 182 6.70 -12.59 -0.25
C LYS A 182 6.43 -11.17 0.29
N GLY A 183 5.61 -11.03 1.32
CA GLY A 183 5.33 -9.75 2.01
C GLY A 183 6.54 -9.19 2.74
N HIS A 184 7.27 -10.03 3.47
CA HIS A 184 8.53 -9.65 4.13
C HIS A 184 9.56 -9.13 3.12
N VAL A 185 9.86 -9.92 2.08
CA VAL A 185 10.80 -9.54 1.02
C VAL A 185 10.35 -8.25 0.31
N SER A 186 9.05 -8.09 0.10
CA SER A 186 8.48 -6.87 -0.48
C SER A 186 8.72 -5.65 0.41
N SER A 187 8.51 -5.74 1.73
CA SER A 187 8.83 -4.66 2.68
C SER A 187 10.32 -4.28 2.65
N VAL A 188 11.21 -5.27 2.63
CA VAL A 188 12.66 -5.04 2.57
C VAL A 188 13.07 -4.38 1.24
N ARG A 189 12.47 -4.80 0.12
CA ARG A 189 12.70 -4.15 -1.18
C ARG A 189 12.26 -2.68 -1.17
N VAL A 190 11.14 -2.36 -0.51
CA VAL A 190 10.71 -0.95 -0.33
C VAL A 190 11.71 -0.18 0.55
N ARG A 191 12.25 -0.78 1.62
CA ARG A 191 13.31 -0.17 2.45
C ARG A 191 14.56 0.19 1.62
N LEU A 192 15.07 -0.76 0.85
CA LEU A 192 16.23 -0.56 -0.05
C LEU A 192 15.95 0.48 -1.14
N LEU A 193 14.72 0.51 -1.65
CA LEU A 193 14.28 1.53 -2.58
C LEU A 193 14.30 2.93 -1.95
N HIS A 194 13.71 3.08 -0.77
CA HIS A 194 13.63 4.37 -0.09
C HIS A 194 15.03 4.96 0.14
N ALA A 195 15.97 4.12 0.58
CA ALA A 195 17.37 4.45 0.68
C ALA A 195 17.98 4.89 -0.66
N SER A 196 17.71 4.15 -1.74
CA SER A 196 18.20 4.48 -3.08
C SER A 196 17.68 5.83 -3.58
N VAL A 197 16.40 6.13 -3.34
CA VAL A 197 15.78 7.42 -3.70
C VAL A 197 16.37 8.55 -2.86
N ARG A 198 16.47 8.39 -1.54
CA ARG A 198 17.06 9.37 -0.63
C ARG A 198 18.47 9.72 -1.05
N ARG A 199 19.33 8.71 -1.24
CA ARG A 199 20.71 8.89 -1.70
C ARG A 199 20.78 9.59 -3.05
N ARG A 200 19.89 9.26 -3.99
CA ARG A 200 19.81 9.92 -5.29
C ARG A 200 19.46 11.41 -5.16
N VAL A 201 18.42 11.75 -4.40
CA VAL A 201 18.02 13.16 -4.20
C VAL A 201 19.14 13.94 -3.52
N LEU A 202 19.72 13.41 -2.44
CA LEU A 202 20.85 14.06 -1.75
C LEU A 202 22.07 14.21 -2.65
N SER A 203 22.36 13.24 -3.52
CA SER A 203 23.44 13.35 -4.50
C SER A 203 23.21 14.51 -5.48
N LEU A 204 21.97 14.74 -5.90
CA LEU A 204 21.62 15.82 -6.81
C LEU A 204 21.71 17.18 -6.12
N VAL A 205 21.29 17.28 -4.85
CA VAL A 205 21.41 18.50 -4.03
C VAL A 205 22.87 18.94 -3.90
N LYS A 206 23.82 18.01 -3.77
CA LYS A 206 25.26 18.35 -3.72
C LYS A 206 25.75 19.12 -4.95
N TYR A 207 25.18 18.86 -6.12
CA TYR A 207 25.55 19.54 -7.38
C TYR A 207 24.60 20.68 -7.77
N ARG A 208 23.37 20.65 -7.29
CA ARG A 208 22.30 21.63 -7.53
C ARG A 208 21.53 21.85 -6.24
N PRO A 209 21.99 22.73 -5.33
CA PRO A 209 21.36 22.95 -4.04
C PRO A 209 19.87 23.31 -4.12
N GLU A 210 19.46 23.98 -5.20
CA GLU A 210 18.06 24.34 -5.49
C GLU A 210 17.17 23.15 -5.91
N TYR A 211 17.73 21.96 -6.08
CA TYR A 211 16.98 20.76 -6.49
C TYR A 211 16.03 20.24 -5.41
N TYR A 212 16.37 20.39 -4.13
CA TYR A 212 15.51 19.99 -3.02
C TYR A 212 15.93 20.75 -1.75
N ASP A 213 14.98 21.43 -1.12
CA ASP A 213 15.23 22.25 0.07
C ASP A 213 15.19 21.38 1.34
N ILE A 214 16.38 20.99 1.81
CA ILE A 214 16.54 20.13 3.01
C ILE A 214 16.16 20.87 4.29
N GLU A 215 16.37 22.19 4.38
CA GLU A 215 16.02 22.93 5.59
C GLU A 215 14.50 23.01 5.76
N LYS A 216 13.79 23.19 4.66
CA LYS A 216 12.32 23.26 4.65
C LYS A 216 11.65 21.89 4.74
N TYR A 217 12.17 20.89 4.03
CA TYR A 217 11.51 19.58 3.88
C TYR A 217 12.24 18.42 4.57
N GLY A 218 13.31 18.69 5.32
CA GLY A 218 14.08 17.65 5.99
C GLY A 218 14.89 16.76 5.04
N ILE A 219 15.40 15.64 5.54
CA ILE A 219 16.04 14.64 4.67
C ILE A 219 14.94 13.89 3.90
N PRO A 220 15.06 13.65 2.58
CA PRO A 220 14.03 12.91 1.84
C PRO A 220 13.77 11.52 2.42
N ILE A 221 12.49 11.15 2.61
CA ILE A 221 12.11 9.84 3.16
C ILE A 221 12.75 9.65 4.54
N ASN A 222 12.69 10.67 5.38
CA ASN A 222 13.13 10.62 6.77
C ASN A 222 12.18 9.77 7.62
N ASP A 223 12.54 9.55 8.88
CA ASP A 223 11.74 8.75 9.81
C ASP A 223 10.32 9.31 10.00
N LEU A 224 10.16 10.63 10.00
CA LEU A 224 8.84 11.26 10.13
C LEU A 224 7.96 11.01 8.90
N ASP A 225 8.52 11.07 7.70
CA ASP A 225 7.81 10.73 6.46
C ASP A 225 7.40 9.27 6.44
N CYS A 226 8.28 8.37 6.91
CA CYS A 226 8.00 6.94 7.01
C CYS A 226 6.90 6.66 8.04
N ILE A 227 6.99 7.24 9.24
CA ILE A 227 5.96 7.13 10.29
C ILE A 227 4.61 7.65 9.77
N ALA A 228 4.60 8.84 9.16
CA ALA A 228 3.38 9.42 8.58
C ALA A 228 2.77 8.50 7.53
N THR A 229 3.61 7.98 6.63
CA THR A 229 3.18 7.04 5.58
C THR A 229 2.57 5.78 6.19
N ILE A 230 3.22 5.12 7.15
CA ILE A 230 2.66 3.93 7.82
C ILE A 230 1.33 4.26 8.53
N HIS A 231 1.18 5.43 9.15
CA HIS A 231 -0.11 5.86 9.71
C HIS A 231 -1.21 5.94 8.66
N THR A 232 -0.91 6.39 7.44
CA THR A 232 -1.90 6.43 6.36
C THR A 232 -2.38 5.04 5.92
N PHE A 233 -1.58 3.99 6.11
CA PHE A 233 -1.98 2.59 5.86
C PHE A 233 -2.71 1.94 7.04
N SER A 234 -2.53 2.48 8.25
CA SER A 234 -2.95 1.88 9.51
C SER A 234 -3.95 2.77 10.26
N THR A 235 -3.46 3.64 11.14
CA THR A 235 -4.27 4.44 12.06
C THR A 235 -5.27 5.34 11.35
N SER A 236 -4.90 6.00 10.25
CA SER A 236 -5.83 6.84 9.47
C SER A 236 -6.95 6.02 8.85
N VAL A 237 -6.67 4.77 8.44
CA VAL A 237 -7.70 3.85 7.97
C VAL A 237 -8.72 3.59 9.07
N VAL A 238 -8.25 3.28 10.27
CA VAL A 238 -9.09 2.92 11.40
C VAL A 238 -9.91 4.09 11.92
N PHE A 239 -9.29 5.25 12.16
CA PHE A 239 -9.91 6.35 12.92
C PHE A 239 -10.50 7.46 12.05
N LEU A 240 -10.15 7.51 10.75
CA LEU A 240 -10.63 8.53 9.83
C LEU A 240 -11.37 7.92 8.64
N GLY A 241 -10.71 7.08 7.86
CA GLY A 241 -11.20 6.58 6.59
C GLY A 241 -12.42 5.66 6.70
N LEU A 242 -12.35 4.63 7.55
CA LEU A 242 -13.47 3.71 7.77
C LEU A 242 -14.69 4.42 8.41
N PRO A 243 -14.55 5.25 9.45
CA PRO A 243 -15.66 6.04 10.00
C PRO A 243 -16.32 6.97 8.99
N ARG A 244 -15.56 7.57 8.06
CA ARG A 244 -16.11 8.41 6.99
C ARG A 244 -17.00 7.62 6.00
N GLN A 245 -16.84 6.30 5.93
CA GLN A 245 -17.71 5.37 5.21
C GLN A 245 -18.80 4.72 6.10
N GLY A 246 -18.83 5.05 7.39
CA GLY A 246 -19.76 4.49 8.37
C GLY A 246 -19.35 3.12 8.93
N ILE A 247 -18.09 2.71 8.75
CA ILE A 247 -17.53 1.47 9.27
C ILE A 247 -16.76 1.75 10.57
N PHE A 248 -17.10 1.02 11.63
CA PHE A 248 -16.46 1.10 12.94
C PHE A 248 -15.97 -0.28 13.39
N LEU A 249 -14.66 -0.39 13.62
CA LEU A 249 -14.00 -1.62 14.03
C LEU A 249 -14.20 -1.90 15.54
N LYS A 250 -14.09 -3.16 15.96
CA LYS A 250 -13.96 -3.54 17.38
C LYS A 250 -12.57 -3.14 17.88
N ASN A 251 -12.45 -2.90 19.18
CA ASN A 251 -11.15 -2.61 19.82
C ASN A 251 -10.08 -3.66 19.47
N GLN A 252 -10.43 -4.95 19.48
CA GLN A 252 -9.51 -6.02 19.09
C GLN A 252 -9.06 -5.90 17.63
N GLU A 253 -9.98 -5.61 16.70
CA GLU A 253 -9.65 -5.42 15.28
C GLU A 253 -8.73 -4.21 15.08
N ILE A 254 -8.89 -3.16 15.89
CA ILE A 254 -8.02 -1.98 15.89
C ILE A 254 -6.61 -2.34 16.35
N GLU A 255 -6.50 -3.03 17.49
CA GLU A 255 -5.22 -3.51 18.03
C GLU A 255 -4.49 -4.42 17.04
N ASP A 256 -5.20 -5.40 16.49
CA ASP A 256 -4.64 -6.39 15.57
C ASP A 256 -4.18 -5.75 14.24
N TYR A 257 -4.98 -4.83 13.67
CA TYR A 257 -4.62 -4.16 12.42
C TYR A 257 -3.45 -3.18 12.59
N ILE A 258 -3.37 -2.48 13.72
CA ILE A 258 -2.22 -1.61 14.03
C ILE A 258 -0.95 -2.45 14.26
N ALA A 259 -1.06 -3.60 14.93
CA ALA A 259 0.07 -4.52 15.12
C ALA A 259 0.62 -5.06 13.79
N LEU A 260 -0.25 -5.40 12.82
CA LEU A 260 0.15 -5.77 11.47
C LEU A 260 1.04 -4.69 10.83
N TRP A 261 0.58 -3.45 10.85
CA TRP A 261 1.33 -2.35 10.24
C TRP A 261 2.56 -1.91 11.06
N ARG A 262 2.58 -2.16 12.37
CA ARG A 262 3.79 -2.03 13.20
C ARG A 262 4.88 -3.01 12.74
N LEU A 263 4.51 -4.23 12.38
CA LEU A 263 5.45 -5.21 11.82
C LEU A 263 5.95 -4.79 10.43
N VAL A 264 5.07 -4.28 9.58
CA VAL A 264 5.48 -3.71 8.28
C VAL A 264 6.45 -2.53 8.48
N ALA A 265 6.17 -1.64 9.44
CA ALA A 265 7.06 -0.53 9.79
C ALA A 265 8.45 -1.01 10.20
N TYR A 266 8.53 -2.04 11.04
CA TYR A 266 9.79 -2.67 11.44
C TYR A 266 10.59 -3.17 10.24
N TYR A 267 9.98 -3.95 9.34
CA TYR A 267 10.66 -4.44 8.14
C TYR A 267 11.09 -3.32 7.18
N MET A 268 10.36 -2.20 7.19
CA MET A 268 10.69 -1.00 6.41
C MET A 268 11.73 -0.09 7.09
N GLY A 269 12.27 -0.45 8.26
CA GLY A 269 13.26 0.36 8.98
C GLY A 269 12.66 1.64 9.60
N THR A 270 11.35 1.66 9.84
CA THR A 270 10.63 2.81 10.41
C THR A 270 10.51 2.66 11.92
N PRO A 271 10.69 3.74 12.73
CA PRO A 271 10.47 3.68 14.17
C PRO A 271 9.07 3.18 14.54
N THR A 272 8.98 2.27 15.51
CA THR A 272 7.75 1.48 15.77
C THR A 272 7.02 1.86 17.05
N GLU A 273 7.64 2.69 17.90
CA GLU A 273 7.19 3.00 19.25
C GLU A 273 5.83 3.71 19.23
N CYS A 274 5.61 4.58 18.25
CA CYS A 274 4.34 5.27 18.07
C CYS A 274 3.18 4.32 17.72
N PHE A 275 3.46 3.12 17.20
CA PHE A 275 2.45 2.10 16.89
C PHE A 275 2.27 1.06 18.01
N ALA A 276 2.96 1.22 19.15
CA ALA A 276 2.97 0.20 20.20
C ALA A 276 1.60 -0.04 20.84
N THR A 277 0.74 0.98 20.86
CA THR A 277 -0.66 0.87 21.30
C THR A 277 -1.57 1.69 20.38
N PRO A 278 -2.88 1.36 20.27
CA PRO A 278 -3.83 2.18 19.51
C PRO A 278 -3.88 3.63 19.97
N THR A 279 -3.72 3.87 21.28
CA THR A 279 -3.73 5.22 21.86
C THR A 279 -2.53 6.04 21.40
N GLN A 280 -1.32 5.48 21.44
CA GLN A 280 -0.12 6.15 20.94
C GLN A 280 -0.21 6.36 19.42
N ALA A 281 -0.70 5.35 18.70
CA ALA A 281 -0.79 5.41 17.25
C ALA A 281 -1.77 6.51 16.83
N ARG A 282 -2.91 6.60 17.51
CA ARG A 282 -3.92 7.63 17.27
C ARG A 282 -3.38 9.02 17.58
N ALA A 283 -2.72 9.21 18.72
CA ALA A 283 -2.16 10.49 19.09
C ALA A 283 -1.07 10.96 18.11
N MET A 284 -0.22 10.05 17.62
CA MET A 284 0.77 10.38 16.58
C MET A 284 0.09 10.75 15.27
N MET A 285 -0.93 10.01 14.81
CA MET A 285 -1.73 10.38 13.64
C MET A 285 -2.36 11.78 13.80
N GLU A 286 -2.92 12.06 14.97
CA GLU A 286 -3.53 13.35 15.32
C GLU A 286 -2.49 14.48 15.30
N SER A 287 -1.31 14.28 15.89
CA SER A 287 -0.18 15.21 15.83
C SER A 287 0.27 15.48 14.39
N LEU A 288 0.44 14.43 13.58
CA LEU A 288 0.84 14.55 12.18
C LEU A 288 -0.21 15.31 11.36
N SER A 289 -1.51 15.10 11.62
CA SER A 289 -2.55 15.83 10.89
C SER A 289 -2.46 17.35 11.07
N VAL A 290 -1.97 17.78 12.24
CA VAL A 290 -1.77 19.20 12.58
C VAL A 290 -0.48 19.75 12.01
N SER A 291 0.61 18.98 11.99
CA SER A 291 1.92 19.46 11.56
C SER A 291 2.20 19.29 10.08
N GLU A 292 1.67 18.25 9.44
CA GLU A 292 2.17 17.76 8.15
C GLU A 292 1.34 18.11 6.93
N ILE A 293 0.10 18.55 7.13
CA ILE A 293 -0.83 18.82 6.03
C ILE A 293 -0.86 20.33 5.81
N ASP A 294 -0.30 20.77 4.69
CA ASP A 294 -0.26 22.16 4.22
C ASP A 294 -0.26 22.15 2.67
N PRO A 295 -1.42 21.99 2.00
CA PRO A 295 -1.46 21.72 0.57
C PRO A 295 -0.74 22.77 -0.30
N THR A 296 0.14 22.30 -1.19
CA THR A 296 0.92 23.14 -2.12
C THR A 296 0.39 23.04 -3.56
N ASP A 297 0.84 23.94 -4.45
CA ASP A 297 0.51 23.87 -5.88
C ASP A 297 0.96 22.55 -6.53
N THR A 298 2.14 22.06 -6.16
CA THR A 298 2.61 20.74 -6.60
C THR A 298 1.68 19.63 -6.11
N GLY A 299 1.21 19.71 -4.86
CA GLY A 299 0.29 18.74 -4.27
C GLY A 299 -1.05 18.68 -5.03
N ARG A 300 -1.58 19.84 -5.40
CA ARG A 300 -2.80 19.96 -6.24
C ARG A 300 -2.62 19.24 -7.59
N ILE A 301 -1.48 19.42 -8.25
CA ILE A 301 -1.17 18.77 -9.52
C ILE A 301 -1.11 17.24 -9.34
N LEU A 302 -0.41 16.75 -8.32
CA LEU A 302 -0.29 15.30 -8.09
C LEU A 302 -1.64 14.66 -7.71
N ALA A 303 -2.46 15.34 -6.91
CA ALA A 303 -3.82 14.90 -6.59
C ALA A 303 -4.68 14.76 -7.86
N GLN A 304 -4.60 15.73 -8.77
CA GLN A 304 -5.30 15.67 -10.06
C GLN A 304 -4.77 14.55 -10.95
N ASN A 305 -3.46 14.33 -10.99
CA ASN A 305 -2.85 13.25 -11.77
C ASN A 305 -3.33 11.87 -11.31
N ILE A 306 -3.51 11.66 -10.01
CA ILE A 306 -4.09 10.41 -9.47
C ILE A 306 -5.49 10.17 -10.03
N ILE A 307 -6.35 11.19 -10.03
CA ILE A 307 -7.71 11.08 -10.57
C ILE A 307 -7.65 10.75 -12.07
N LEU A 308 -6.86 11.48 -12.85
CA LEU A 308 -6.75 11.30 -14.30
C LEU A 308 -6.12 9.96 -14.67
N GLY A 309 -5.14 9.48 -13.91
CA GLY A 309 -4.50 8.19 -14.17
C GLY A 309 -5.40 6.98 -13.86
N LEU A 310 -6.47 7.19 -13.08
CA LEU A 310 -7.42 6.14 -12.69
C LEU A 310 -8.76 6.23 -13.44
N GLU A 311 -9.13 7.38 -13.99
CA GLU A 311 -10.43 7.59 -14.63
C GLU A 311 -10.67 6.61 -15.79
N ASN A 312 -11.85 6.00 -15.83
CA ASN A 312 -12.25 5.08 -16.90
C ASN A 312 -11.25 3.94 -17.16
N THR A 313 -10.47 3.55 -16.16
CA THR A 313 -9.52 2.45 -16.26
C THR A 313 -9.96 1.21 -15.48
N ALA A 314 -9.51 0.04 -15.94
CA ALA A 314 -9.76 -1.22 -15.24
C ALA A 314 -9.17 -1.20 -13.81
N PRO A 315 -9.81 -1.86 -12.84
CA PRO A 315 -10.96 -2.76 -13.01
C PRO A 315 -12.32 -2.07 -12.90
N THR A 316 -12.40 -0.89 -12.27
CA THR A 316 -13.68 -0.28 -11.86
C THR A 316 -14.31 0.55 -12.98
N TYR A 317 -13.49 1.08 -13.91
CA TYR A 317 -13.91 2.00 -14.95
C TYR A 317 -14.73 3.18 -14.39
N ALA A 318 -14.38 3.64 -13.19
CA ALA A 318 -15.08 4.73 -12.51
C ALA A 318 -14.85 6.05 -13.26
N SER A 319 -15.90 6.87 -13.36
CA SER A 319 -15.78 8.19 -13.98
C SER A 319 -14.98 9.14 -13.08
N LYS A 320 -14.38 10.15 -13.69
CA LYS A 320 -13.65 11.22 -13.01
C LYS A 320 -14.43 11.81 -11.84
N GLU A 321 -15.68 12.19 -12.08
CA GLU A 321 -16.50 12.87 -11.08
C GLU A 321 -16.90 11.95 -9.91
N TYR A 322 -16.98 10.64 -10.15
CA TYR A 322 -17.15 9.67 -9.08
C TYR A 322 -15.89 9.58 -8.21
N LEU A 323 -14.70 9.51 -8.83
CA LEU A 323 -13.42 9.50 -8.11
C LEU A 323 -13.25 10.77 -7.26
N GLU A 324 -13.58 11.94 -7.83
CA GLU A 324 -13.60 13.22 -7.12
C GLU A 324 -14.59 13.22 -5.95
N ALA A 325 -15.80 12.69 -6.17
CA ALA A 325 -16.80 12.59 -5.10
C ALA A 325 -16.36 11.66 -3.96
N MET A 326 -15.71 10.54 -4.29
CA MET A 326 -15.17 9.61 -3.29
C MET A 326 -14.02 10.25 -2.51
N ALA A 327 -13.08 10.89 -3.21
CA ALA A 327 -11.99 11.65 -2.60
C ALA A 327 -12.51 12.72 -1.65
N ARG A 328 -13.52 13.49 -2.06
CA ARG A 328 -14.10 14.55 -1.23
C ARG A 328 -14.86 14.01 -0.03
N LYS A 329 -15.57 12.89 -0.18
CA LYS A 329 -16.22 12.18 0.94
C LYS A 329 -15.21 11.72 2.00
N LEU A 330 -14.07 11.21 1.56
CA LEU A 330 -13.07 10.61 2.45
C LEU A 330 -12.05 11.59 3.02
N ASN A 331 -11.79 12.72 2.36
CA ASN A 331 -10.88 13.76 2.85
C ASN A 331 -11.59 14.92 3.56
N GLY A 332 -12.89 15.08 3.33
CA GLY A 332 -13.66 16.21 3.82
C GLY A 332 -13.50 17.45 2.93
N ASP A 333 -14.42 18.40 3.12
CA ASP A 333 -14.54 19.58 2.25
C ASP A 333 -13.33 20.51 2.33
N GLU A 334 -12.75 20.70 3.50
CA GLU A 334 -11.64 21.63 3.74
C GLU A 334 -10.36 21.23 2.99
N LEU A 335 -9.89 19.98 3.18
CA LEU A 335 -8.71 19.48 2.49
C LEU A 335 -8.94 19.38 0.98
N SER A 336 -10.14 18.95 0.59
CA SER A 336 -10.49 18.83 -0.83
C SER A 336 -10.53 20.17 -1.55
N ASP A 337 -11.09 21.21 -0.89
CA ASP A 337 -11.12 22.56 -1.44
C ASP A 337 -9.69 23.12 -1.53
N SER A 338 -8.81 22.88 -0.54
CA SER A 338 -7.39 23.26 -0.58
C SER A 338 -6.57 22.54 -1.66
N LEU A 339 -6.94 21.29 -1.99
CA LEU A 339 -6.38 20.50 -3.09
C LEU A 339 -7.03 20.81 -4.46
N HIS A 340 -7.95 21.77 -4.52
CA HIS A 340 -8.69 22.17 -5.73
C HIS A 340 -9.52 21.03 -6.36
N LEU A 341 -10.00 20.08 -5.55
CA LEU A 341 -10.95 19.08 -6.01
C LEU A 341 -12.33 19.73 -6.23
N PRO A 342 -12.96 19.55 -7.40
CA PRO A 342 -14.23 20.17 -7.68
C PRO A 342 -15.33 19.63 -6.77
N ARG A 343 -16.33 20.47 -6.49
CA ARG A 343 -17.52 20.04 -5.75
C ARG A 343 -18.37 19.12 -6.65
N PRO A 344 -18.59 17.86 -6.25
CA PRO A 344 -19.31 16.91 -7.09
C PRO A 344 -20.79 17.27 -7.19
N ALA A 345 -21.39 17.03 -8.36
CA ALA A 345 -22.83 17.13 -8.56
C ALA A 345 -23.58 16.22 -7.58
N LEU A 346 -24.83 16.58 -7.26
CA LEU A 346 -25.66 15.83 -6.32
C LEU A 346 -25.79 14.34 -6.69
N TYR A 347 -25.80 14.04 -7.99
CA TYR A 347 -25.80 12.68 -8.52
C TYR A 347 -24.60 11.86 -8.00
N TYR A 348 -23.36 12.34 -8.18
CA TYR A 348 -22.16 11.61 -7.75
C TYR A 348 -22.05 11.53 -6.23
N ARG A 349 -22.52 12.56 -5.51
CA ARG A 349 -22.67 12.49 -4.05
C ARG A 349 -23.61 11.34 -3.66
N ALA A 350 -24.79 11.26 -4.28
CA ALA A 350 -25.74 10.20 -4.01
C ALA A 350 -25.18 8.81 -4.32
N LEU A 351 -24.42 8.65 -5.41
CA LEU A 351 -23.73 7.40 -5.74
C LEU A 351 -22.73 6.99 -4.67
N VAL A 352 -21.88 7.90 -4.20
CA VAL A 352 -20.90 7.62 -3.15
C VAL A 352 -21.58 7.29 -1.82
N TYR A 353 -22.65 8.00 -1.45
CA TYR A 353 -23.45 7.66 -0.27
C TYR A 353 -24.12 6.28 -0.40
N GLY A 354 -24.68 5.96 -1.57
CA GLY A 354 -25.23 4.64 -1.87
C GLY A 354 -24.18 3.54 -1.75
N GLN A 355 -22.98 3.75 -2.30
CA GLN A 355 -21.84 2.84 -2.16
C GLN A 355 -21.49 2.62 -0.68
N CYS A 356 -21.40 3.69 0.13
CA CYS A 356 -21.12 3.56 1.56
C CYS A 356 -22.20 2.74 2.28
N ILE A 357 -23.48 2.98 1.98
CA ILE A 357 -24.59 2.21 2.55
C ILE A 357 -24.50 0.72 2.17
N MET A 358 -24.23 0.43 0.90
CA MET A 358 -24.06 -0.95 0.43
C MET A 358 -22.90 -1.65 1.13
N VAL A 359 -21.75 -0.97 1.27
CA VAL A 359 -20.58 -1.50 1.98
C VAL A 359 -20.87 -1.70 3.47
N MET A 360 -21.57 -0.77 4.12
CA MET A 360 -22.02 -0.95 5.51
C MET A 360 -22.90 -2.18 5.67
N ILE A 361 -23.90 -2.37 4.79
CA ILE A 361 -24.78 -3.54 4.82
C ILE A 361 -23.98 -4.82 4.64
N ALA A 362 -23.02 -4.85 3.70
CA ALA A 362 -22.16 -6.00 3.48
C ALA A 362 -21.29 -6.30 4.72
N CYS A 363 -20.51 -5.34 5.20
CA CYS A 363 -19.57 -5.54 6.31
C CYS A 363 -20.29 -5.86 7.63
N TYR A 364 -21.38 -5.16 7.96
CA TYR A 364 -22.14 -5.44 9.18
C TYR A 364 -23.03 -6.66 9.05
N GLY A 365 -23.56 -6.94 7.86
CA GLY A 365 -24.34 -8.16 7.60
C GLY A 365 -23.51 -9.42 7.75
N LEU A 366 -22.30 -9.44 7.19
CA LEU A 366 -21.34 -10.54 7.37
C LEU A 366 -20.99 -10.73 8.84
N ARG A 367 -20.78 -9.64 9.57
CA ARG A 367 -20.48 -9.66 11.01
C ARG A 367 -21.61 -10.22 11.90
N VAL A 368 -22.86 -10.15 11.45
CA VAL A 368 -24.03 -10.75 12.14
C VAL A 368 -24.12 -12.26 11.89
N LEU A 369 -23.44 -12.77 10.87
CA LEU A 369 -23.45 -14.17 10.47
C LEU A 369 -22.04 -14.76 10.54
N PRO A 370 -21.55 -15.15 11.73
CA PRO A 370 -20.16 -15.59 11.94
C PRO A 370 -19.72 -16.74 11.03
N ILE A 371 -20.65 -17.62 10.65
CA ILE A 371 -20.38 -18.74 9.72
C ILE A 371 -20.07 -18.21 8.31
N LEU A 372 -20.77 -17.17 7.85
CA LEU A 372 -20.52 -16.54 6.55
C LEU A 372 -19.24 -15.69 6.58
N ASP A 373 -18.97 -14.99 7.68
CA ASP A 373 -17.71 -14.26 7.88
C ASP A 373 -16.51 -15.22 7.82
N GLN A 374 -16.57 -16.33 8.57
CA GLN A 374 -15.53 -17.36 8.54
C GLN A 374 -15.43 -18.03 7.19
N ALA A 375 -16.54 -18.38 6.53
CA ALA A 375 -16.50 -18.99 5.19
C ALA A 375 -15.88 -18.06 4.13
N ILE A 376 -16.08 -16.74 4.24
CA ILE A 376 -15.42 -15.76 3.34
C ILE A 376 -13.93 -15.69 3.64
N ILE A 377 -13.54 -15.67 4.91
CA ILE A 377 -12.13 -15.69 5.32
C ILE A 377 -11.46 -17.00 4.86
N GLU A 378 -12.10 -18.15 5.06
CA GLU A 378 -11.64 -19.47 4.62
C GLU A 378 -11.58 -19.57 3.09
N SER A 379 -12.49 -18.93 2.36
CA SER A 379 -12.41 -18.85 0.89
C SER A 379 -11.19 -18.05 0.44
N HIS A 380 -10.82 -17.02 1.20
CA HIS A 380 -9.56 -16.32 1.00
C HIS A 380 -8.38 -17.20 1.44
N ASP A 381 -8.49 -18.04 2.47
CA ASP A 381 -7.46 -19.03 2.84
C ASP A 381 -7.22 -20.04 1.73
N THR A 382 -8.29 -20.54 1.11
CA THR A 382 -8.17 -21.43 -0.06
C THR A 382 -7.48 -20.72 -1.23
N PHE A 383 -7.76 -19.43 -1.43
CA PHE A 383 -7.04 -18.60 -2.39
C PHE A 383 -5.58 -18.35 -1.98
N ARG A 384 -5.30 -18.09 -0.70
CA ARG A 384 -3.97 -17.91 -0.11
C ARG A 384 -3.11 -19.16 -0.31
N GLU A 385 -3.70 -20.35 -0.09
CA GLU A 385 -3.09 -21.65 -0.34
C GLU A 385 -2.82 -21.87 -1.82
N ALA A 386 -3.79 -21.57 -2.70
CA ALA A 386 -3.62 -21.69 -4.15
C ALA A 386 -2.52 -20.78 -4.72
N GLN A 387 -2.27 -19.62 -4.09
CA GLN A 387 -1.19 -18.68 -4.45
C GLN A 387 0.13 -18.96 -3.70
N GLY A 388 0.13 -19.88 -2.73
CA GLY A 388 1.21 -20.10 -1.75
C GLY A 388 1.87 -21.49 -1.77
N VAL A 389 1.61 -22.36 -2.75
CA VAL A 389 2.16 -23.73 -2.77
C VAL A 389 3.69 -23.73 -3.03
N PRO A 390 4.49 -24.24 -2.08
CA PRO A 390 4.98 -25.62 -2.19
C PRO A 390 4.48 -26.45 -1.00
N THR A 391 3.53 -27.35 -1.24
CA THR A 391 3.19 -28.41 -0.30
C THR A 391 4.34 -29.41 -0.26
N SER A 392 5.01 -29.45 0.88
CA SER A 392 5.81 -30.57 1.40
C SER A 392 5.96 -31.81 0.52
N MET A 393 7.22 -32.14 0.19
CA MET A 393 7.76 -33.50 0.34
C MET A 393 6.94 -34.66 -0.28
N VAL A 394 7.05 -34.84 -1.59
CA VAL A 394 6.94 -36.20 -2.16
C VAL A 394 8.35 -36.81 -2.09
N ARG A 395 8.63 -37.58 -1.04
CA ARG A 395 9.68 -38.61 -1.11
C ARG A 395 9.25 -39.58 -2.20
N CYS A 396 9.88 -39.51 -3.37
CA CYS A 396 9.88 -40.65 -4.29
C CYS A 396 10.56 -41.81 -3.57
N ARG A 397 9.74 -42.75 -3.10
CA ARG A 397 10.20 -44.04 -2.61
C ARG A 397 10.76 -44.81 -3.80
N ASP A 398 11.95 -45.36 -3.62
CA ASP A 398 12.62 -46.26 -4.55
C ASP A 398 11.68 -47.35 -5.06
N SER A 399 11.47 -47.37 -6.38
CA SER A 399 11.20 -48.61 -7.10
C SER A 399 11.81 -48.46 -8.49
N GLY A 400 13.03 -48.99 -8.62
CA GLY A 400 13.73 -49.05 -9.89
C GLY A 400 12.98 -49.91 -10.89
N THR A 401 12.75 -49.37 -12.08
CA THR A 401 12.83 -50.06 -13.36
C THR A 401 12.87 -49.01 -14.46
N ALA A 402 13.83 -49.15 -15.37
CA ALA A 402 14.14 -48.21 -16.44
C ALA A 402 13.26 -48.40 -17.69
N ARG A 403 13.19 -47.33 -18.50
CA ARG A 403 12.61 -47.17 -19.86
C ARG A 403 11.06 -47.09 -19.87
N SER A 404 10.38 -46.21 -20.59
CA SER A 404 10.69 -45.45 -21.82
C SER A 404 9.82 -44.17 -21.92
N SER A 405 10.40 -43.12 -22.50
CA SER A 405 9.76 -42.02 -23.27
C SER A 405 8.23 -41.84 -23.18
N HIS A 406 7.78 -40.86 -22.38
CA HIS A 406 6.68 -39.89 -22.63
C HIS A 406 6.32 -39.18 -21.32
N CYS A 407 6.97 -38.04 -21.04
CA CYS A 407 6.55 -37.11 -19.98
C CYS A 407 6.59 -35.68 -20.51
N VAL A 408 5.46 -35.21 -21.06
CA VAL A 408 5.02 -33.80 -21.03
C VAL A 408 3.50 -33.84 -20.91
N PRO A 409 2.94 -33.30 -19.82
CA PRO A 409 2.07 -32.13 -19.95
C PRO A 409 2.47 -31.11 -18.87
N GLY A 410 2.91 -29.89 -19.19
CA GLY A 410 2.29 -28.99 -20.17
C GLY A 410 0.96 -28.47 -19.64
N TRP A 411 0.88 -28.03 -18.38
CA TRP A 411 -0.29 -27.30 -17.87
C TRP A 411 -0.24 -25.87 -18.43
N SER A 412 -0.72 -25.73 -19.66
CA SER A 412 -1.03 -24.43 -20.26
C SER A 412 -2.31 -23.87 -19.61
N GLY A 413 -2.29 -22.58 -19.28
CA GLY A 413 -3.40 -21.85 -18.67
C GLY A 413 -4.61 -21.65 -19.60
N SER A 414 -5.34 -22.72 -19.91
CA SER A 414 -6.58 -22.69 -20.70
C SER A 414 -7.85 -22.85 -19.85
N VAL A 415 -7.81 -23.49 -18.68
CA VAL A 415 -9.04 -23.81 -17.92
C VAL A 415 -9.69 -22.57 -17.27
N LEU A 416 -8.90 -21.57 -16.84
CA LEU A 416 -9.42 -20.31 -16.30
C LEU A 416 -9.86 -19.31 -17.38
N ARG A 417 -9.31 -19.43 -18.60
CA ARG A 417 -9.65 -18.56 -19.73
C ARG A 417 -11.05 -18.91 -20.26
N ASP A 418 -11.39 -20.19 -20.31
CA ASP A 418 -12.69 -20.66 -20.79
C ASP A 418 -13.84 -20.43 -19.80
N TYR A 419 -13.58 -20.41 -18.49
CA TYR A 419 -14.63 -20.18 -17.49
C TYR A 419 -15.06 -18.71 -17.38
N PHE A 420 -14.16 -17.76 -17.63
CA PHE A 420 -14.44 -16.32 -17.51
C PHE A 420 -14.73 -15.60 -18.84
N TRP A 421 -14.19 -16.07 -19.97
CA TRP A 421 -14.39 -15.39 -21.26
C TRP A 421 -15.72 -15.73 -21.95
N ASN A 422 -16.30 -16.91 -21.68
CA ASN A 422 -17.51 -17.37 -22.36
C ASN A 422 -18.85 -16.83 -21.79
N GLN A 423 -18.84 -15.94 -20.80
CA GLN A 423 -20.07 -15.31 -20.29
C GLN A 423 -20.31 -13.87 -20.77
N THR A 424 -19.46 -13.28 -21.63
CA THR A 424 -19.70 -11.91 -22.15
C THR A 424 -19.62 -11.73 -23.66
N ALA A 425 -19.42 -12.78 -24.45
CA ALA A 425 -19.39 -12.69 -25.91
C ALA A 425 -20.61 -13.38 -26.55
N SER A 426 -21.67 -12.60 -26.82
CA SER A 426 -22.58 -12.94 -27.92
C SER A 426 -21.95 -12.39 -29.21
N PRO A 427 -21.51 -13.23 -30.15
CA PRO A 427 -20.90 -12.79 -31.39
C PRO A 427 -22.01 -12.41 -32.36
N ASN A 428 -22.57 -11.21 -32.22
CA ASN A 428 -23.32 -10.48 -33.26
C ASN A 428 -23.81 -9.13 -32.68
N CYS A 429 -22.97 -8.10 -32.72
CA CYS A 429 -23.46 -6.73 -32.76
C CYS A 429 -22.34 -5.81 -33.30
N CYS A 430 -22.52 -5.39 -34.55
CA CYS A 430 -21.67 -4.43 -35.23
C CYS A 430 -21.62 -3.07 -34.53
N SER A 431 -20.54 -2.37 -34.84
CA SER A 431 -20.24 -0.96 -34.64
C SER A 431 -21.44 -0.02 -34.81
N GLY A 432 -21.57 0.96 -33.90
CA GLY A 432 -22.34 2.19 -34.10
C GLY A 432 -23.73 2.23 -33.49
N CYS A 433 -23.83 2.58 -32.20
CA CYS A 433 -24.95 3.35 -31.63
C CYS A 433 -24.67 3.71 -30.16
N ILE A 434 -24.21 4.94 -29.90
CA ILE A 434 -24.27 5.55 -28.57
C ILE A 434 -25.74 5.90 -28.31
N ARG A 435 -26.42 5.13 -27.45
CA ARG A 435 -27.70 5.52 -26.84
C ARG A 435 -27.57 5.42 -25.32
N ARG A 436 -27.92 6.50 -24.62
CA ARG A 436 -28.10 6.54 -23.15
C ARG A 436 -28.98 5.37 -22.72
N ARG A 437 -28.49 4.50 -21.83
CA ARG A 437 -29.23 3.35 -21.31
C ARG A 437 -29.03 3.18 -19.80
N GLY A 438 -30.06 3.58 -19.03
CA GLY A 438 -30.68 2.82 -17.93
C GLY A 438 -29.94 2.63 -16.59
N LEU A 439 -30.45 3.35 -15.56
CA LEU A 439 -30.14 3.31 -14.12
C LEU A 439 -29.96 1.91 -13.48
N LEU A 440 -30.61 0.87 -14.01
CA LEU A 440 -30.59 -0.47 -13.42
C LEU A 440 -29.28 -1.23 -13.73
N LYS A 441 -28.62 -0.94 -14.86
CA LYS A 441 -27.38 -1.64 -15.25
C LYS A 441 -26.15 -1.16 -14.50
N ASP A 442 -26.08 0.12 -14.13
CA ASP A 442 -24.95 0.66 -13.36
C ASP A 442 -25.03 0.26 -11.87
N MET A 443 -26.26 0.13 -11.35
CA MET A 443 -26.52 -0.42 -10.02
C MET A 443 -26.21 -1.93 -9.97
N ILE A 444 -26.60 -2.69 -11.00
CA ILE A 444 -26.28 -4.11 -11.12
C ILE A 444 -24.78 -4.33 -11.37
N ARG A 445 -24.10 -3.49 -12.16
CA ARG A 445 -22.63 -3.52 -12.31
C ARG A 445 -21.90 -3.24 -11.01
N SER A 446 -22.42 -2.32 -10.19
CA SER A 446 -21.89 -2.05 -8.84
C SER A 446 -22.16 -3.21 -7.87
N MET A 447 -23.32 -3.88 -7.96
CA MET A 447 -23.61 -5.12 -7.22
C MET A 447 -22.68 -6.27 -7.61
N PHE A 448 -22.40 -6.46 -8.90
CA PHE A 448 -21.45 -7.48 -9.37
C PHE A 448 -19.99 -7.13 -9.09
N CYS A 449 -19.64 -5.85 -8.85
CA CYS A 449 -18.29 -5.46 -8.41
C CYS A 449 -17.95 -5.97 -6.99
N LEU A 450 -18.94 -6.32 -6.16
CA LEU A 450 -18.70 -6.96 -4.86
C LEU A 450 -18.25 -8.43 -5.01
N VAL A 451 -18.85 -9.18 -5.94
CA VAL A 451 -18.32 -10.50 -6.39
C VAL A 451 -17.01 -10.31 -7.16
N GLY A 452 -16.89 -9.15 -7.80
CA GLY A 452 -15.68 -8.65 -8.43
C GLY A 452 -14.49 -8.47 -7.49
N PHE A 453 -14.66 -8.43 -6.15
CA PHE A 453 -13.51 -8.33 -5.24
C PHE A 453 -12.69 -9.62 -5.24
N THR A 454 -13.34 -10.79 -5.16
CA THR A 454 -12.69 -12.10 -5.29
C THR A 454 -12.09 -12.28 -6.69
N VAL A 455 -12.82 -11.85 -7.74
CA VAL A 455 -12.33 -11.88 -9.13
C VAL A 455 -11.20 -10.86 -9.35
N PHE A 456 -11.15 -9.73 -8.64
CA PHE A 456 -10.13 -8.69 -8.74
C PHE A 456 -8.82 -9.10 -8.06
N THR A 457 -8.88 -9.70 -6.86
CA THR A 457 -7.68 -10.29 -6.23
C THR A 457 -7.11 -11.42 -7.10
N VAL A 458 -7.99 -12.27 -7.65
CA VAL A 458 -7.62 -13.37 -8.55
C VAL A 458 -7.09 -12.87 -9.90
N SER A 459 -7.70 -11.85 -10.53
CA SER A 459 -7.29 -11.37 -11.87
C SER A 459 -6.05 -10.49 -11.83
N VAL A 460 -5.84 -9.70 -10.77
CA VAL A 460 -4.60 -8.92 -10.60
C VAL A 460 -3.44 -9.85 -10.29
N LEU A 461 -3.62 -10.92 -9.52
CA LEU A 461 -2.52 -11.86 -9.25
C LEU A 461 -2.27 -12.86 -10.39
N ALA A 462 -3.32 -13.30 -11.11
CA ALA A 462 -3.19 -14.25 -12.22
C ALA A 462 -2.68 -13.63 -13.55
N SER A 463 -2.68 -12.30 -13.69
CA SER A 463 -2.13 -11.63 -14.87
C SER A 463 -0.68 -11.16 -14.71
N TRP A 464 -0.03 -11.51 -13.59
CA TRP A 464 1.32 -11.05 -13.26
C TRP A 464 2.28 -12.25 -13.37
N ASP A 465 3.03 -12.31 -14.47
CA ASP A 465 4.19 -13.21 -14.55
C ASP A 465 5.26 -12.74 -13.54
N ASP A 466 5.81 -13.69 -12.77
CA ASP A 466 6.84 -13.47 -11.72
C ASP A 466 8.10 -12.76 -12.25
N ASN A 467 8.26 -12.61 -13.57
CA ASN A 467 9.43 -12.01 -14.21
C ASN A 467 9.25 -10.55 -14.70
N ASP A 468 8.05 -9.97 -14.66
CA ASP A 468 7.80 -8.71 -15.38
C ASP A 468 7.75 -7.43 -14.54
N LEU A 469 7.77 -7.48 -13.20
CA LEU A 469 7.65 -6.25 -12.39
C LEU A 469 8.51 -6.26 -11.13
N VAL A 470 9.82 -6.05 -11.31
CA VAL A 470 10.66 -5.39 -10.31
C VAL A 470 10.80 -3.93 -10.72
N CYS A 471 10.02 -3.05 -10.09
CA CYS A 471 10.39 -1.68 -9.76
C CYS A 471 11.16 -0.92 -10.86
N THR A 472 10.46 -0.37 -11.87
CA THR A 472 11.09 0.57 -12.81
C THR A 472 11.31 1.90 -12.10
N TYR A 473 12.42 1.96 -11.35
CA TYR A 473 13.01 3.20 -10.89
C TYR A 473 14.09 3.59 -11.88
N LEU A 474 13.79 4.59 -12.70
CA LEU A 474 14.64 5.69 -13.16
C LEU A 474 13.78 6.66 -13.98
#